data_AF-A0A9E3TTH9-F1
#
_entry.id   AF-A0A9E3TTH9-F1
#
_cell.length_a   1.000
_cell.length_b   1.000
_cell.length_c   1.000
_cell.angle_alpha   90.00
_cell.angle_beta   90.00
_cell.angle_gamma   90.00
#
_symmetry.space_group_name_H-M   'P 1'
#
loop_
_entity.id
_entity.type
_entity.pdbx_description
1 polymer ?
#
loop_
_entity_poly.entity_id
_entity_poly.type
_entity_poly.pdbx_seq_one_letter_code
_entity_poly.pdbx_strand_id
1 'polypeptide(L)'
;MKIVRGLFVLVLATMSIAVTAGADTETTRAGNRDGTLGGEQQIPDRRESSPLYLTANDLSIATGNPSLLLMSSGSTHIPVWSLSGGTTGQSVAGIVNGLPGDCVAVRVEIVVTTTDKGTSSEFEDVYRVHLSQLVDGVPFTDRYALGKPVRTALPTEPLQSRTIVLETWYEVVPNAPLWVRIQREPGLPGDTFTRPTGLAVVKVTPLFADPAEPRVVKDGSGYNSWPMIQAIGETLVCTYSRGSAHSIGEDARAVYARTSTDGGKTWTEETVVADTPGYGEVTVGKGLDSTGAMLLWVRRIGKDWNHDLYRTTDGVTFKLVATPELAVQPMQITDVFTVPDVGLMALWFAGKYNDEPVHAWGMMTSTDDGATWTQTTIESGLTKTDWPTEPAAVYLGDGRIFAVARTEGGPAQFQMVSTDYGATWTRKQTNIGDVLASTPSLILDPETGLLSNYYYERGRGILRRRVVDPKDIFDHPLNWPASEAVAIGSKVTFDSGNANATVIGDRHYVSFYSGKAPDTAVLVSELPAPSESFERPHHETSP
;
A
#
# COMPACT_ATOMS: atom_id res chain seq x y z
N MET A 1 -57.50 30.16 -1.76
CA MET A 1 -58.43 30.89 -2.65
C MET A 1 -57.78 32.22 -3.02
N LYS A 2 -57.58 32.49 -4.34
CA LYS A 2 -56.90 33.63 -5.02
C LYS A 2 -55.38 33.71 -4.78
N ILE A 3 -54.43 33.43 -5.68
CA ILE A 3 -54.20 33.63 -7.14
C ILE A 3 -54.20 35.10 -7.59
N VAL A 4 -53.06 35.57 -8.12
CA VAL A 4 -52.80 36.18 -9.47
C VAL A 4 -51.37 36.78 -9.47
N ARG A 5 -50.39 36.14 -10.14
CA ARG A 5 -49.74 36.39 -11.47
C ARG A 5 -48.63 37.46 -11.53
N GLY A 6 -47.50 37.06 -12.11
CA GLY A 6 -46.51 37.88 -12.82
C GLY A 6 -45.61 36.96 -13.66
N LEU A 7 -45.39 37.29 -14.93
CA LEU A 7 -44.96 36.43 -16.05
C LEU A 7 -43.82 37.16 -16.82
N PHE A 8 -43.17 36.46 -17.78
CA PHE A 8 -42.28 36.92 -18.88
C PHE A 8 -40.77 37.04 -18.55
N VAL A 9 -39.80 36.60 -19.38
CA VAL A 9 -39.81 35.83 -20.65
C VAL A 9 -38.41 35.30 -21.00
N LEU A 10 -38.39 34.23 -21.80
CA LEU A 10 -37.25 33.56 -22.44
C LEU A 10 -37.00 34.15 -23.84
N VAL A 11 -35.75 34.40 -24.25
CA VAL A 11 -35.39 34.67 -25.65
C VAL A 11 -34.22 33.77 -26.06
N LEU A 12 -34.52 32.82 -26.96
CA LEU A 12 -33.56 32.14 -27.84
C LEU A 12 -33.41 32.99 -29.11
N ALA A 13 -32.20 33.07 -29.66
CA ALA A 13 -31.97 33.44 -31.05
C ALA A 13 -30.85 32.60 -31.66
N THR A 14 -31.25 31.69 -32.55
CA THR A 14 -30.42 31.03 -33.56
C THR A 14 -30.29 31.93 -34.79
N MET A 15 -29.11 31.99 -35.41
CA MET A 15 -29.02 32.33 -36.84
C MET A 15 -27.79 31.67 -37.48
N SER A 16 -28.07 30.88 -38.52
CA SER A 16 -27.13 30.34 -39.51
C SER A 16 -27.11 31.23 -40.77
N ILE A 17 -26.05 31.10 -41.59
CA ILE A 17 -25.85 31.33 -43.05
C ILE A 17 -24.36 31.73 -43.20
N ALA A 18 -23.40 31.01 -43.79
CA ALA A 18 -23.24 30.15 -44.97
C ALA A 18 -22.63 30.87 -46.21
N VAL A 19 -21.59 30.22 -46.79
CA VAL A 19 -21.11 30.26 -48.21
C VAL A 19 -20.19 31.47 -48.57
N THR A 20 -19.02 31.37 -49.25
CA THR A 20 -18.63 30.63 -50.49
C THR A 20 -17.10 30.65 -50.77
N ALA A 21 -16.63 29.58 -51.45
CA ALA A 21 -15.63 29.48 -52.57
C ALA A 21 -14.21 30.11 -52.46
N GLY A 22 -13.10 29.50 -52.92
CA GLY A 22 -12.87 28.35 -53.81
C GLY A 22 -12.20 28.79 -55.14
N ALA A 23 -10.95 28.36 -55.39
CA ALA A 23 -10.20 28.16 -56.67
C ALA A 23 -8.68 28.40 -56.44
N ASP A 24 -7.82 27.38 -56.39
CA ASP A 24 -7.18 26.61 -57.48
C ASP A 24 -6.05 27.35 -58.23
N THR A 25 -4.79 26.88 -58.08
CA THR A 25 -4.07 26.14 -59.14
C THR A 25 -2.63 25.78 -58.75
N GLU A 26 -2.23 24.58 -59.17
CA GLU A 26 -0.99 23.85 -58.91
C GLU A 26 0.27 24.46 -59.56
N THR A 27 1.44 24.24 -58.96
CA THR A 27 2.60 23.72 -59.70
C THR A 27 3.55 22.91 -58.80
N THR A 28 3.76 21.66 -59.25
CA THR A 28 4.77 20.63 -58.86
C THR A 28 6.20 21.19 -58.69
N ARG A 29 7.19 20.61 -57.97
CA ARG A 29 7.51 19.21 -57.64
C ARG A 29 8.64 19.13 -56.58
N ALA A 30 8.63 18.04 -55.80
CA ALA A 30 9.75 17.29 -55.18
C ALA A 30 10.38 17.79 -53.85
N GLY A 31 10.23 16.97 -52.80
CA GLY A 31 11.05 17.02 -51.58
C GLY A 31 10.49 16.17 -50.42
N ASN A 32 10.87 14.89 -50.40
CA ASN A 32 10.84 13.87 -49.33
C ASN A 32 9.97 14.01 -48.07
N ARG A 33 9.30 12.88 -47.79
CA ARG A 33 8.70 12.46 -46.51
C ARG A 33 9.73 12.51 -45.38
N ASP A 34 9.35 13.06 -44.23
CA ASP A 34 9.45 12.32 -42.97
C ASP A 34 8.39 12.80 -41.99
N GLY A 35 7.74 11.83 -41.37
CA GLY A 35 6.56 11.98 -40.53
C GLY A 35 6.90 12.54 -39.16
N THR A 36 6.03 13.45 -38.75
CA THR A 36 5.74 13.90 -37.38
C THR A 36 6.09 12.90 -36.28
N LEU A 37 7.11 13.24 -35.49
CA LEU A 37 7.30 12.76 -34.13
C LEU A 37 6.13 13.27 -33.28
N GLY A 38 5.26 12.35 -32.86
CA GLY A 38 4.29 12.59 -31.79
C GLY A 38 5.05 12.79 -30.48
N GLY A 39 4.74 13.88 -29.79
CA GLY A 39 5.35 14.22 -28.50
C GLY A 39 4.99 13.17 -27.46
N GLU A 40 6.02 12.53 -26.91
CA GLU A 40 5.95 11.83 -25.63
C GLU A 40 5.57 12.86 -24.55
N GLN A 41 4.38 12.70 -23.97
CA GLN A 41 4.10 13.31 -22.68
C GLN A 41 4.89 12.53 -21.63
N GLN A 42 6.11 13.01 -21.37
CA GLN A 42 6.87 12.67 -20.18
C GLN A 42 6.00 12.97 -18.94
N ILE A 43 5.72 11.92 -18.17
CA ILE A 43 5.22 12.03 -16.80
C ILE A 43 6.23 12.91 -16.04
N PRO A 44 5.79 13.86 -15.18
CA PRO A 44 6.74 14.68 -14.47
C PRO A 44 7.58 13.78 -13.56
N ASP A 45 8.87 13.68 -13.87
CA ASP A 45 9.87 13.16 -12.95
C ASP A 45 9.63 13.83 -11.60
N ARG A 46 9.42 13.02 -10.56
CA ARG A 46 9.43 13.50 -9.17
C ARG A 46 10.78 14.17 -8.96
N ARG A 47 10.81 15.49 -9.03
CA ARG A 47 12.03 16.27 -8.91
C ARG A 47 12.47 16.24 -7.45
N GLU A 48 13.12 15.18 -7.00
CA GLU A 48 13.77 15.18 -5.68
C GLU A 48 14.88 16.24 -5.71
N SER A 49 14.84 17.21 -4.80
CA SER A 49 15.94 18.17 -4.66
C SER A 49 17.08 17.56 -3.87
N SER A 50 18.24 18.22 -3.91
CA SER A 50 19.34 17.92 -3.00
C SER A 50 18.83 17.83 -1.56
N PRO A 51 19.12 16.74 -0.84
CA PRO A 51 18.74 16.60 0.55
C PRO A 51 19.36 17.67 1.43
N LEU A 52 18.64 18.06 2.47
CA LEU A 52 19.14 18.89 3.56
C LEU A 52 19.72 17.97 4.64
N TYR A 53 20.95 18.25 5.06
CA TYR A 53 21.68 17.41 6.01
C TYR A 53 21.79 18.10 7.37
N LEU A 54 21.54 17.34 8.43
CA LEU A 54 21.97 17.65 9.79
C LEU A 54 23.11 16.70 10.15
N THR A 55 24.30 17.25 10.33
CA THR A 55 25.45 16.50 10.84
C THR A 55 25.32 16.31 12.35
N ALA A 56 26.17 15.48 12.95
CA ALA A 56 26.19 15.32 14.41
C ALA A 56 26.37 16.67 15.17
N ASN A 57 27.04 17.67 14.58
CA ASN A 57 27.22 18.98 15.20
C ASN A 57 25.99 19.90 15.09
N ASP A 58 25.07 19.61 14.17
CA ASP A 58 23.80 20.34 14.01
C ASP A 58 22.69 19.81 14.93
N LEU A 59 22.98 18.71 15.64
CA LEU A 59 22.08 18.02 16.53
C LEU A 59 22.43 18.29 17.99
N SER A 60 21.42 18.21 18.85
CA SER A 60 21.53 18.37 20.30
C SER A 60 20.74 17.29 21.04
N ILE A 61 21.06 17.06 22.31
CA ILE A 61 20.32 16.10 23.14
C ILE A 61 18.87 16.55 23.27
N ALA A 62 17.93 15.69 22.89
CA ALA A 62 16.51 15.92 23.11
C ALA A 62 16.01 15.22 24.38
N THR A 63 16.40 13.96 24.58
CA THR A 63 16.08 13.19 25.79
C THR A 63 17.17 12.18 26.13
N GLY A 64 17.22 11.77 27.40
CA GLY A 64 18.19 10.80 27.90
C GLY A 64 19.62 11.34 27.93
N ASN A 65 20.60 10.44 27.90
CA ASN A 65 22.03 10.78 27.99
C ASN A 65 22.85 10.22 26.82
N PRO A 66 22.51 10.48 25.54
CA PRO A 66 23.39 10.15 24.43
C PRO A 66 24.66 11.03 24.49
N SER A 67 25.73 10.59 23.81
CA SER A 67 27.01 11.32 23.82
C SER A 67 27.48 11.65 22.41
N LEU A 68 27.90 12.89 22.19
CA LEU A 68 28.60 13.29 20.98
C LEU A 68 30.06 12.86 21.11
N LEU A 69 30.53 12.02 20.20
CA LEU A 69 31.89 11.50 20.21
C LEU A 69 32.53 11.53 18.82
N LEU A 70 33.85 11.49 18.78
CA LEU A 70 34.63 11.38 17.55
C LEU A 70 34.97 9.90 17.29
N MET A 71 34.18 9.25 16.44
CA MET A 71 34.43 7.86 16.03
C MET A 71 35.61 7.83 15.08
N SER A 72 36.61 6.99 15.38
CA SER A 72 37.93 7.04 14.73
C SER A 72 38.41 5.65 14.30
N SER A 73 38.94 5.55 13.09
CA SER A 73 39.68 4.37 12.61
C SER A 73 40.78 4.80 11.64
N GLY A 74 42.03 4.46 11.96
CA GLY A 74 43.20 4.96 11.22
C GLY A 74 43.24 6.50 11.23
N SER A 75 43.30 7.10 10.05
CA SER A 75 43.25 8.56 9.84
C SER A 75 41.83 9.12 9.64
N THR A 76 40.81 8.28 9.70
CA THR A 76 39.42 8.68 9.49
C THR A 76 38.76 8.98 10.82
N HIS A 77 38.17 10.16 10.93
CA HIS A 77 37.51 10.65 12.14
C HIS A 77 36.16 11.27 11.78
N ILE A 78 35.06 10.76 12.35
CA ILE A 78 33.71 11.24 12.09
C ILE A 78 32.99 11.56 13.41
N PRO A 79 32.39 12.75 13.57
CA PRO A 79 31.56 13.03 14.74
C PRO A 79 30.25 12.26 14.63
N VAL A 80 29.85 11.60 15.71
CA VAL A 80 28.59 10.83 15.78
C VAL A 80 27.94 11.01 17.14
N TRP A 81 26.61 10.91 17.17
CA TRP A 81 25.86 10.73 18.42
C TRP A 81 25.76 9.24 18.75
N SER A 82 26.40 8.82 19.83
CA SER A 82 26.32 7.45 20.35
C SER A 82 25.00 7.25 21.09
N LEU A 83 24.13 6.42 20.51
CA LEU A 83 22.83 6.02 21.05
C LEU A 83 22.91 4.61 21.64
N SER A 84 22.54 4.47 22.91
CA SER A 84 22.60 3.21 23.66
C SER A 84 21.67 2.14 23.09
N GLY A 85 22.18 0.90 22.98
CA GLY A 85 21.37 -0.30 22.73
C GLY A 85 20.82 -0.95 24.00
N GLY A 86 21.14 -0.42 25.19
CA GLY A 86 20.69 -0.97 26.47
C GLY A 86 19.91 0.00 27.34
N THR A 87 19.63 1.22 26.86
CA THR A 87 18.96 2.28 27.64
C THR A 87 17.90 2.97 26.80
N THR A 88 16.65 2.84 27.21
CA THR A 88 15.50 3.43 26.50
C THR A 88 15.46 4.95 26.62
N GLY A 89 14.77 5.60 25.66
CA GLY A 89 14.47 7.03 25.72
C GLY A 89 15.63 7.97 25.38
N GLN A 90 16.72 7.49 24.77
CA GLN A 90 17.79 8.34 24.26
C GLN A 90 17.45 8.88 22.87
N SER A 91 17.58 10.19 22.69
CA SER A 91 17.32 10.82 21.40
C SER A 91 18.07 12.13 21.22
N VAL A 92 18.27 12.50 19.96
CA VAL A 92 18.86 13.77 19.55
C VAL A 92 17.97 14.46 18.54
N ALA A 93 18.02 15.78 18.47
CA ALA A 93 17.18 16.57 17.59
C ALA A 93 17.93 17.76 16.98
N GLY A 94 17.45 18.19 15.83
CA GLY A 94 17.89 19.41 15.16
C GLY A 94 16.75 20.09 14.41
N ILE A 95 17.02 21.26 13.87
CA ILE A 95 16.06 22.04 13.11
C ILE A 95 16.57 22.14 11.67
N VAL A 96 15.76 21.65 10.74
CA VAL A 96 15.95 21.89 9.31
C VAL A 96 15.27 23.20 8.96
N ASN A 97 16.08 24.19 8.63
CA ASN A 97 15.63 25.47 8.06
C ASN A 97 15.72 25.41 6.53
N GLY A 98 14.92 26.20 5.84
CA GLY A 98 15.04 26.35 4.39
C GLY A 98 14.45 25.20 3.57
N LEU A 99 13.36 24.59 4.04
CA LEU A 99 12.51 23.79 3.15
C LEU A 99 12.03 24.68 1.98
N PRO A 100 12.17 24.23 0.73
CA PRO A 100 11.71 25.00 -0.43
C PRO A 100 10.23 25.41 -0.32
N GLY A 101 9.88 26.57 -0.89
CA GLY A 101 8.53 27.12 -0.82
C GLY A 101 7.46 26.33 -1.59
N ASP A 102 7.88 25.39 -2.43
CA ASP A 102 7.08 24.44 -3.19
C ASP A 102 7.19 22.99 -2.67
N CYS A 103 7.86 22.79 -1.53
CA CYS A 103 7.95 21.49 -0.85
C CYS A 103 6.58 21.13 -0.25
N VAL A 104 6.03 19.98 -0.61
CA VAL A 104 4.73 19.48 -0.11
C VAL A 104 4.90 18.43 1.01
N ALA A 105 6.01 17.69 0.97
CA ALA A 105 6.32 16.68 1.99
C ALA A 105 7.83 16.48 2.13
N VAL A 106 8.25 15.69 3.12
CA VAL A 106 9.65 15.27 3.27
C VAL A 106 9.77 13.76 3.47
N ARG A 107 10.90 13.22 2.98
CA ARG A 107 11.47 11.92 3.37
C ARG A 107 12.58 12.15 4.39
N VAL A 108 12.65 11.31 5.42
CA VAL A 108 13.69 11.39 6.45
C VAL A 108 14.46 10.08 6.53
N GLU A 109 15.77 10.20 6.41
CA GLU A 109 16.73 9.11 6.46
C GLU A 109 17.79 9.42 7.53
N ILE A 110 18.42 8.38 8.07
CA ILE A 110 19.58 8.50 8.96
C ILE A 110 20.74 7.67 8.45
N VAL A 111 21.96 8.13 8.69
CA VAL A 111 23.17 7.36 8.45
C VAL A 111 23.75 6.95 9.80
N VAL A 112 23.84 5.64 10.02
CA VAL A 112 24.34 5.06 11.26
C VAL A 112 25.55 4.16 11.00
N THR A 113 26.41 4.01 12.00
CA THR A 113 27.60 3.15 11.96
C THR A 113 27.99 2.69 13.36
N THR A 114 28.78 1.64 13.47
CA THR A 114 29.31 1.14 14.75
C THR A 114 30.77 0.70 14.61
N THR A 115 31.57 0.89 15.66
CA THR A 115 32.93 0.35 15.77
C THR A 115 32.97 -1.01 16.47
N ASP A 116 31.84 -1.49 16.97
CA ASP A 116 31.77 -2.71 17.76
C ASP A 116 32.00 -3.93 16.88
N LYS A 117 33.00 -4.75 17.25
CA LYS A 117 33.39 -5.96 16.52
C LYS A 117 32.36 -7.08 16.60
N GLY A 118 31.37 -6.97 17.48
CA GLY A 118 30.26 -7.90 17.61
C GLY A 118 29.07 -7.61 16.69
N THR A 119 29.19 -6.69 15.75
CA THR A 119 28.18 -6.48 14.70
C THR A 119 28.00 -7.74 13.85
N SER A 120 26.77 -8.02 13.44
CA SER A 120 26.40 -9.18 12.62
C SER A 120 25.01 -8.94 12.03
N SER A 121 24.72 -9.54 10.88
CA SER A 121 23.38 -9.54 10.28
C SER A 121 22.32 -10.29 11.09
N GLU A 122 22.73 -11.03 12.13
CA GLU A 122 21.83 -11.64 13.12
C GLU A 122 21.27 -10.63 14.13
N PHE A 123 21.91 -9.46 14.25
CA PHE A 123 21.45 -8.40 15.13
C PHE A 123 20.70 -7.32 14.35
N GLU A 124 19.80 -6.67 15.06
CA GLU A 124 18.98 -5.56 14.58
C GLU A 124 19.08 -4.40 15.56
N ASP A 125 18.96 -3.18 15.04
CA ASP A 125 18.61 -2.02 15.85
C ASP A 125 17.39 -1.31 15.29
N VAL A 126 16.73 -0.55 16.17
CA VAL A 126 15.43 0.02 15.89
C VAL A 126 15.44 1.51 16.14
N TYR A 127 15.04 2.26 15.13
CA TYR A 127 14.98 3.70 15.18
C TYR A 127 13.58 4.18 14.86
N ARG A 128 13.24 5.37 15.34
CA ARG A 128 12.09 6.12 14.86
C ARG A 128 12.40 7.60 14.79
N VAL A 129 11.62 8.29 13.97
CA VAL A 129 11.65 9.74 13.86
C VAL A 129 10.44 10.36 14.56
N HIS A 130 10.64 11.51 15.17
CA HIS A 130 9.60 12.42 15.59
C HIS A 130 9.73 13.69 14.75
N LEU A 131 8.61 14.13 14.16
CA LEU A 131 8.58 15.30 13.29
C LEU A 131 7.60 16.31 13.85
N SER A 132 7.97 17.59 13.82
CA SER A 132 7.02 18.68 14.02
C SER A 132 7.45 19.93 13.28
N GLN A 133 6.50 20.77 12.89
CA GLN A 133 6.79 22.03 12.24
C GLN A 133 6.52 23.23 13.15
N LEU A 134 7.44 24.19 13.08
CA LEU A 134 7.33 25.49 13.74
C LEU A 134 6.56 26.43 12.81
N VAL A 135 5.24 26.42 12.91
CA VAL A 135 4.36 27.29 12.11
C VAL A 135 3.93 28.47 12.98
N ASP A 136 4.00 29.68 12.43
CA ASP A 136 3.64 30.89 13.15
C ASP A 136 2.17 30.87 13.59
N GLY A 137 1.92 31.26 14.85
CA GLY A 137 0.56 31.41 15.39
C GLY A 137 -0.12 30.10 15.83
N VAL A 138 0.55 28.95 15.75
CA VAL A 138 0.03 27.66 16.26
C VAL A 138 1.01 27.00 17.24
N PRO A 139 0.54 26.22 18.22
CA PRO A 139 1.41 25.41 19.06
C PRO A 139 2.33 24.51 18.24
N PHE A 140 3.61 24.43 18.61
CA PHE A 140 4.58 23.55 17.93
C PHE A 140 4.26 22.05 18.06
N THR A 141 3.26 21.68 18.86
CA THR A 141 2.76 20.31 19.00
C THR A 141 1.68 19.95 17.99
N ASP A 142 1.06 20.93 17.33
CA ASP A 142 -0.13 20.71 16.50
C ASP A 142 0.17 19.91 15.23
N ARG A 143 1.40 20.02 14.71
CA ARG A 143 1.87 19.25 13.56
C ARG A 143 2.81 18.09 13.95
N TYR A 144 2.77 17.67 15.20
CA TYR A 144 3.60 16.56 15.66
C TYR A 144 3.16 15.23 15.01
N ALA A 145 4.11 14.51 14.44
CA ALA A 145 3.96 13.13 14.00
C ALA A 145 4.98 12.23 14.67
N LEU A 146 4.49 11.11 15.21
CA LEU A 146 5.31 10.02 15.72
C LEU A 146 5.51 8.99 14.59
N GLY A 147 6.72 8.90 14.08
CA GLY A 147 7.12 7.89 13.10
C GLY A 147 7.05 6.48 13.68
N LYS A 148 6.86 5.51 12.79
CA LYS A 148 6.84 4.09 13.15
C LYS A 148 8.26 3.59 13.38
N PRO A 149 8.47 2.62 14.30
CA PRO A 149 9.76 1.95 14.44
C PRO A 149 10.19 1.29 13.14
N VAL A 150 11.42 1.55 12.73
CA VAL A 150 12.08 0.91 11.60
C VAL A 150 13.18 0.03 12.14
N ARG A 151 13.09 -1.26 11.79
CA ARG A 151 14.05 -2.31 12.17
C ARG A 151 14.98 -2.54 11.00
N THR A 152 16.28 -2.59 11.26
CA THR A 152 17.27 -2.94 10.23
C THR A 152 18.32 -3.90 10.78
N ALA A 153 18.70 -4.88 9.98
CA ALA A 153 19.84 -5.73 10.28
C ALA A 153 21.15 -4.91 10.29
N LEU A 154 22.08 -5.31 11.14
CA LEU A 154 23.41 -4.72 11.18
C LEU A 154 24.31 -5.27 10.04
N PRO A 155 25.31 -4.51 9.59
CA PRO A 155 26.35 -5.01 8.72
C PRO A 155 27.15 -6.14 9.39
N THR A 156 27.72 -7.02 8.57
CA THR A 156 28.55 -8.14 9.05
C THR A 156 29.87 -7.69 9.65
N GLU A 157 30.39 -6.51 9.26
CA GLU A 157 31.67 -5.99 9.73
C GLU A 157 31.52 -4.59 10.34
N PRO A 158 32.35 -4.23 11.35
CA PRO A 158 32.33 -2.90 11.94
C PRO A 158 32.79 -1.84 10.94
N LEU A 159 32.55 -0.57 11.28
CA LEU A 159 32.90 0.61 10.49
C LEU A 159 32.16 0.75 9.16
N GLN A 160 31.18 -0.11 8.88
CA GLN A 160 30.29 0.02 7.73
C GLN A 160 29.09 0.91 8.10
N SER A 161 28.88 1.96 7.30
CA SER A 161 27.69 2.80 7.43
C SER A 161 26.49 2.17 6.73
N ARG A 162 25.30 2.42 7.26
CA ARG A 162 24.03 2.12 6.57
C ARG A 162 23.08 3.31 6.64
N THR A 163 22.33 3.50 5.56
CA THR A 163 21.25 4.49 5.47
C THR A 163 19.93 3.82 5.81
N ILE A 164 19.20 4.37 6.76
CA ILE A 164 17.90 3.87 7.22
C ILE A 164 16.84 4.92 6.92
N VAL A 165 15.83 4.56 6.13
CA VAL A 165 14.66 5.42 5.87
C VAL A 165 13.70 5.32 7.04
N LEU A 166 13.44 6.42 7.75
CA LEU A 166 12.55 6.46 8.92
C LEU A 166 11.15 7.00 8.61
N GLU A 167 11.03 7.85 7.59
CA GLU A 167 9.77 8.38 7.10
C GLU A 167 9.89 8.62 5.61
N THR A 168 8.87 8.23 4.86
CA THR A 168 8.83 8.34 3.39
C THR A 168 7.87 9.42 2.94
N TRP A 169 6.94 9.85 3.80
CA TRP A 169 6.00 10.92 3.53
C TRP A 169 5.48 11.60 4.81
N TYR A 170 6.05 12.77 5.12
CA TYR A 170 5.47 13.71 6.09
C TYR A 170 5.09 15.01 5.40
N GLU A 171 3.79 15.29 5.35
CA GLU A 171 3.19 16.49 4.76
C GLU A 171 3.65 17.75 5.51
N VAL A 172 4.25 18.70 4.78
CA VAL A 172 4.81 19.93 5.35
C VAL A 172 4.04 21.18 4.92
N VAL A 173 4.00 22.17 5.81
CA VAL A 173 3.73 23.56 5.46
C VAL A 173 4.99 24.15 4.83
N PRO A 174 4.94 24.68 3.60
CA PRO A 174 6.12 25.24 2.95
C PRO A 174 6.78 26.36 3.76
N ASN A 175 8.10 26.47 3.67
CA ASN A 175 8.97 27.45 4.37
C ASN A 175 8.99 27.36 5.91
N ALA A 176 8.08 26.63 6.55
CA ALA A 176 8.10 26.47 8.01
C ALA A 176 9.25 25.55 8.44
N PRO A 177 10.07 25.94 9.45
CA PRO A 177 11.13 25.09 9.97
C PRO A 177 10.61 23.73 10.43
N LEU A 178 11.36 22.68 10.11
CA LEU A 178 11.06 21.32 10.53
C LEU A 178 11.99 20.91 11.67
N TRP A 179 11.40 20.62 12.82
CA TRP A 179 12.10 19.98 13.91
C TRP A 179 12.10 18.46 13.71
N VAL A 180 13.29 17.86 13.71
CA VAL A 180 13.51 16.43 13.50
C VAL A 180 14.21 15.85 14.70
N ARG A 181 13.61 14.83 15.32
CA ARG A 181 14.21 14.10 16.45
C ARG A 181 14.33 12.62 16.12
N ILE A 182 15.53 12.08 16.31
CA ILE A 182 15.86 10.68 16.08
C ILE A 182 16.00 9.98 17.43
N GLN A 183 15.27 8.88 17.60
CA GLN A 183 15.29 8.06 18.79
C GLN A 183 15.63 6.62 18.43
N ARG A 184 16.55 6.01 19.19
CA ARG A 184 16.76 4.56 19.18
C ARG A 184 15.84 3.90 20.20
N GLU A 185 15.34 2.71 19.90
CA GLU A 185 14.29 2.01 20.65
C GLU A 185 14.74 0.67 21.24
N PRO A 186 15.74 0.63 22.15
CA PRO A 186 16.25 -0.62 22.73
C PRO A 186 15.26 -1.37 23.63
N GLY A 187 14.06 -0.80 23.87
CA GLY A 187 12.99 -1.44 24.61
C GLY A 187 11.99 -2.20 23.73
N LEU A 188 12.11 -2.11 22.40
CA LEU A 188 11.25 -2.82 21.47
C LEU A 188 11.84 -4.20 21.15
N PRO A 189 11.00 -5.24 20.98
CA PRO A 189 11.48 -6.62 20.74
C PRO A 189 12.43 -6.82 19.56
N GLY A 190 12.48 -5.87 18.62
CA GLY A 190 13.35 -5.92 17.45
C GLY A 190 14.72 -5.26 17.61
N ASP A 191 15.02 -4.56 18.71
CA ASP A 191 16.36 -3.99 18.93
C ASP A 191 17.20 -4.99 19.72
N THR A 192 17.84 -5.90 18.99
CA THR A 192 18.61 -7.01 19.58
C THR A 192 20.08 -6.65 19.79
N PHE A 193 20.57 -5.59 19.15
CA PHE A 193 21.95 -5.14 19.27
C PHE A 193 22.18 -4.29 20.52
N THR A 194 22.46 -4.89 21.67
CA THR A 194 22.54 -4.15 22.96
C THR A 194 23.70 -3.13 23.09
N ARG A 195 24.57 -2.99 22.10
CA ARG A 195 25.74 -2.10 22.11
C ARG A 195 25.40 -0.72 21.49
N PRO A 196 26.16 0.34 21.81
CA PRO A 196 25.93 1.65 21.21
C PRO A 196 26.13 1.66 19.69
N THR A 197 25.31 2.46 18.99
CA THR A 197 25.44 2.73 17.56
C THR A 197 25.57 4.24 17.37
N GLY A 198 26.47 4.69 16.49
CA GLY A 198 26.69 6.09 16.16
C GLY A 198 25.75 6.59 15.07
N LEU A 199 24.97 7.63 15.35
CA LEU A 199 24.23 8.41 14.37
C LEU A 199 25.14 9.51 13.82
N ALA A 200 25.49 9.43 12.53
CA ALA A 200 26.40 10.37 11.88
C ALA A 200 25.67 11.55 11.22
N VAL A 201 24.57 11.25 10.50
CA VAL A 201 23.86 12.22 9.67
C VAL A 201 22.35 11.95 9.71
N VAL A 202 21.55 13.01 9.71
CA VAL A 202 20.13 12.97 9.35
C VAL A 202 19.98 13.65 7.99
N LYS A 203 19.31 12.97 7.06
CA LYS A 203 19.05 13.44 5.70
C LYS A 203 17.54 13.71 5.58
N VAL A 204 17.19 14.94 5.21
CA VAL A 204 15.81 15.36 4.98
C VAL A 204 15.68 15.75 3.51
N THR A 205 14.96 14.93 2.75
CA THR A 205 14.77 15.12 1.31
C THR A 205 13.40 15.76 1.05
N PRO A 206 13.36 17.01 0.55
CA PRO A 206 12.12 17.65 0.12
C PRO A 206 11.45 16.90 -1.03
N LEU A 207 10.13 16.77 -0.96
CA LEU A 207 9.27 16.19 -1.99
C LEU A 207 8.35 17.29 -2.53
N PHE A 208 8.25 17.39 -3.85
CA PHE A 208 7.65 18.55 -4.55
C PHE A 208 6.34 18.22 -5.27
N ALA A 209 5.95 16.95 -5.30
CA ALA A 209 4.73 16.52 -5.94
C ALA A 209 3.94 15.65 -4.96
N ASP A 210 2.67 16.00 -4.79
CA ASP A 210 1.71 15.11 -4.17
C ASP A 210 1.62 13.81 -4.96
N PRO A 211 1.31 12.68 -4.30
CA PRO A 211 0.91 11.49 -5.02
C PRO A 211 -0.28 11.80 -5.92
N ALA A 212 -0.36 11.15 -7.08
CA ALA A 212 -1.43 11.40 -8.03
C ALA A 212 -2.81 11.26 -7.37
N GLU A 213 -3.71 12.20 -7.68
CA GLU A 213 -5.06 12.16 -7.13
C GLU A 213 -5.77 10.88 -7.60
N PRO A 214 -6.36 10.12 -6.66
CA PRO A 214 -7.11 8.93 -7.01
C PRO A 214 -8.45 9.31 -7.68
N ARG A 215 -8.90 8.49 -8.61
CA ARG A 215 -10.16 8.67 -9.35
C ARG A 215 -11.33 8.10 -8.57
N VAL A 216 -12.46 8.79 -8.60
CA VAL A 216 -13.65 8.37 -7.87
C VAL A 216 -14.37 7.26 -8.64
N VAL A 217 -14.55 6.12 -7.97
CA VAL A 217 -15.46 5.05 -8.44
C VAL A 217 -16.86 5.30 -7.89
N LYS A 218 -16.98 5.69 -6.60
CA LYS A 218 -18.25 5.95 -5.91
C LYS A 218 -18.02 6.88 -4.70
N ASP A 219 -18.80 7.96 -4.57
CA ASP A 219 -18.72 8.92 -3.46
C ASP A 219 -20.10 9.38 -2.91
N GLY A 220 -21.20 8.89 -3.50
CA GLY A 220 -22.54 9.17 -3.02
C GLY A 220 -22.82 8.59 -1.63
N SER A 221 -23.90 9.05 -0.97
CA SER A 221 -24.20 8.73 0.43
C SER A 221 -24.19 7.22 0.74
N GLY A 222 -23.69 6.89 1.93
CA GLY A 222 -23.56 5.55 2.46
C GLY A 222 -22.11 5.13 2.71
N TYR A 223 -21.96 4.03 3.44
CA TYR A 223 -20.67 3.46 3.80
C TYR A 223 -20.15 2.58 2.65
N ASN A 224 -19.62 3.22 1.60
CA ASN A 224 -19.01 2.55 0.44
C ASN A 224 -17.60 2.06 0.81
N SER A 225 -17.38 0.75 0.76
CA SER A 225 -16.23 0.10 1.41
C SER A 225 -15.88 -1.25 0.80
N TRP A 226 -14.76 -1.83 1.25
CA TRP A 226 -14.25 -3.15 0.84
C TRP A 226 -14.13 -3.34 -0.68
N PRO A 227 -13.50 -2.41 -1.41
CA PRO A 227 -13.43 -2.53 -2.85
C PRO A 227 -12.52 -3.69 -3.28
N MET A 228 -12.90 -4.35 -4.38
CA MET A 228 -12.08 -5.31 -5.11
C MET A 228 -12.06 -4.91 -6.58
N ILE A 229 -10.88 -4.79 -7.17
CA ILE A 229 -10.71 -4.35 -8.57
C ILE A 229 -10.01 -5.41 -9.40
N GLN A 230 -10.63 -5.83 -10.51
CA GLN A 230 -10.07 -6.85 -11.41
C GLN A 230 -10.17 -6.38 -12.86
N ALA A 231 -9.13 -6.65 -13.65
CA ALA A 231 -9.18 -6.48 -15.09
C ALA A 231 -9.76 -7.75 -15.75
N ILE A 232 -10.69 -7.55 -16.69
CA ILE A 232 -11.16 -8.55 -17.65
C ILE A 232 -10.76 -8.04 -19.04
N GLY A 233 -9.65 -8.55 -19.57
CA GLY A 233 -9.00 -7.93 -20.73
C GLY A 233 -8.61 -6.48 -20.41
N GLU A 234 -9.07 -5.52 -21.22
CA GLU A 234 -8.82 -4.09 -21.04
C GLU A 234 -9.90 -3.37 -20.19
N THR A 235 -10.90 -4.09 -19.69
CA THR A 235 -11.98 -3.53 -18.88
C THR A 235 -11.64 -3.68 -17.39
N LEU A 236 -11.63 -2.58 -16.65
CA LEU A 236 -11.59 -2.61 -15.20
C LEU A 236 -13.00 -2.87 -14.65
N VAL A 237 -13.09 -3.78 -13.69
CA VAL A 237 -14.29 -4.04 -12.89
C VAL A 237 -13.96 -3.74 -11.44
N CYS A 238 -14.64 -2.74 -10.86
CA CYS A 238 -14.50 -2.40 -9.45
C CYS A 238 -15.79 -2.78 -8.73
N THR A 239 -15.70 -3.73 -7.81
CA THR A 239 -16.78 -4.15 -6.94
C THR A 239 -16.58 -3.59 -5.55
N TYR A 240 -17.66 -3.28 -4.84
CA TYR A 240 -17.62 -2.72 -3.50
C TYR A 240 -18.92 -3.00 -2.76
N SER A 241 -18.89 -2.87 -1.44
CA SER A 241 -20.08 -2.94 -0.60
C SER A 241 -20.55 -1.57 -0.17
N ARG A 242 -21.87 -1.38 -0.08
CA ARG A 242 -22.48 -0.17 0.48
C ARG A 242 -23.41 -0.55 1.62
N GLY A 243 -23.28 0.13 2.76
CA GLY A 243 -24.17 -0.02 3.92
C GLY A 243 -24.25 1.28 4.73
N SER A 244 -24.46 1.20 6.04
CA SER A 244 -24.65 2.37 6.92
C SER A 244 -23.43 2.75 7.78
N ALA A 245 -22.55 1.80 8.07
CA ALA A 245 -21.38 1.98 8.94
C ALA A 245 -20.29 0.94 8.66
N HIS A 246 -19.24 0.90 9.49
CA HIS A 246 -18.28 -0.21 9.51
C HIS A 246 -18.88 -1.46 10.20
N SER A 247 -20.01 -1.95 9.69
CA SER A 247 -20.73 -3.15 10.13
C SER A 247 -20.90 -4.08 8.93
N ILE A 248 -21.04 -5.40 9.16
CA ILE A 248 -21.12 -6.37 8.07
C ILE A 248 -22.53 -6.90 7.89
N GLY A 249 -23.11 -7.52 8.91
CA GLY A 249 -24.37 -8.27 8.82
C GLY A 249 -25.65 -7.44 8.84
N GLU A 250 -25.61 -6.20 8.36
CA GLU A 250 -26.82 -5.38 8.24
C GLU A 250 -27.54 -5.68 6.91
N ASP A 251 -28.87 -5.74 6.95
CA ASP A 251 -29.71 -6.04 5.77
C ASP A 251 -29.58 -5.00 4.65
N ALA A 252 -29.24 -3.75 5.00
CA ALA A 252 -29.02 -2.70 4.02
C ALA A 252 -27.69 -2.84 3.25
N ARG A 253 -26.87 -3.84 3.59
CA ARG A 253 -25.55 -4.01 2.98
C ARG A 253 -25.57 -4.97 1.81
N ALA A 254 -25.38 -4.41 0.63
CA ALA A 254 -25.30 -5.13 -0.63
C ALA A 254 -23.96 -4.89 -1.34
N VAL A 255 -23.67 -5.74 -2.32
CA VAL A 255 -22.49 -5.66 -3.19
C VAL A 255 -22.90 -5.10 -4.55
N TYR A 256 -22.09 -4.17 -5.03
CA TYR A 256 -22.28 -3.51 -6.31
C TYR A 256 -21.01 -3.56 -7.14
N ALA A 257 -21.17 -3.38 -8.45
CA ALA A 257 -20.08 -3.29 -9.42
C ALA A 257 -20.23 -2.05 -10.32
N ARG A 258 -19.08 -1.52 -10.74
CA ARG A 258 -18.95 -0.55 -11.83
C ARG A 258 -17.81 -0.99 -12.74
N THR A 259 -17.92 -0.68 -14.02
CA THR A 259 -16.89 -1.00 -15.01
C THR A 259 -16.31 0.27 -15.64
N SER A 260 -15.08 0.17 -16.16
CA SER A 260 -14.40 1.24 -16.88
C SER A 260 -13.57 0.67 -18.03
N THR A 261 -13.63 1.33 -19.18
CA THR A 261 -12.87 1.00 -20.40
C THR A 261 -11.84 2.06 -20.77
N ASP A 262 -11.62 3.05 -19.89
CA ASP A 262 -10.73 4.19 -20.12
C ASP A 262 -9.68 4.36 -19.01
N GLY A 263 -9.34 3.26 -18.33
CA GLY A 263 -8.38 3.24 -17.22
C GLY A 263 -8.95 3.83 -15.93
N GLY A 264 -10.26 3.80 -15.72
CA GLY A 264 -10.91 4.30 -14.51
C GLY A 264 -11.14 5.81 -14.50
N LYS A 265 -11.06 6.49 -15.65
CA LYS A 265 -11.40 7.92 -15.79
C LYS A 265 -12.90 8.14 -15.71
N THR A 266 -13.67 7.25 -16.33
CA THR A 266 -15.12 7.21 -16.22
C THR A 266 -15.57 5.80 -15.82
N TRP A 267 -16.70 5.74 -15.13
CA TRP A 267 -17.29 4.51 -14.60
C TRP A 267 -18.74 4.41 -15.03
N THR A 268 -19.20 3.20 -15.34
CA THR A 268 -20.59 2.93 -15.67
C THR A 268 -21.52 3.18 -14.48
N GLU A 269 -22.83 3.18 -14.76
CA GLU A 269 -23.83 3.04 -13.71
C GLU A 269 -23.60 1.79 -12.85
N GLU A 270 -24.08 1.89 -11.61
CA GLU A 270 -23.96 0.83 -10.61
C GLU A 270 -24.82 -0.39 -11.00
N THR A 271 -24.25 -1.59 -10.94
CA THR A 271 -24.98 -2.85 -11.09
C THR A 271 -24.95 -3.63 -9.77
N VAL A 272 -26.06 -4.27 -9.41
CA VAL A 272 -26.14 -5.13 -8.22
C VAL A 272 -25.48 -6.47 -8.51
N VAL A 273 -24.56 -6.88 -7.63
CA VAL A 273 -23.90 -8.20 -7.68
C VAL A 273 -24.60 -9.17 -6.73
N ALA A 274 -24.83 -8.73 -5.49
CA ALA A 274 -25.48 -9.49 -4.44
C ALA A 274 -26.30 -8.52 -3.57
N ASP A 275 -27.54 -8.88 -3.28
CA ASP A 275 -28.45 -8.16 -2.38
C ASP A 275 -29.47 -9.15 -1.79
N THR A 276 -29.00 -10.11 -1.00
CA THR A 276 -29.86 -11.17 -0.45
C THR A 276 -30.66 -10.65 0.75
N PRO A 277 -32.01 -10.65 0.73
CA PRO A 277 -32.81 -10.17 1.86
C PRO A 277 -32.53 -10.92 3.17
N GLY A 278 -32.35 -10.18 4.25
CA GLY A 278 -32.00 -10.64 5.59
C GLY A 278 -30.50 -10.86 5.81
N TYR A 279 -29.64 -10.47 4.87
CA TYR A 279 -28.19 -10.65 4.96
C TYR A 279 -27.46 -9.36 4.62
N GLY A 280 -26.31 -9.16 5.25
CA GLY A 280 -25.32 -8.20 4.81
C GLY A 280 -24.19 -8.86 4.03
N GLU A 281 -23.79 -8.26 2.91
CA GLU A 281 -22.89 -8.85 1.93
C GLU A 281 -21.63 -8.01 1.69
N VAL A 282 -20.46 -8.63 1.83
CA VAL A 282 -19.15 -7.98 1.71
C VAL A 282 -18.25 -8.67 0.69
N THR A 283 -17.71 -7.91 -0.26
CA THR A 283 -16.65 -8.40 -1.15
C THR A 283 -15.35 -8.61 -0.38
N VAL A 284 -14.74 -9.80 -0.52
CA VAL A 284 -13.58 -10.21 0.30
C VAL A 284 -12.40 -10.76 -0.49
N GLY A 285 -12.59 -11.17 -1.74
CA GLY A 285 -11.51 -11.61 -2.59
C GLY A 285 -11.90 -11.66 -4.07
N LYS A 286 -10.93 -11.52 -4.95
CA LYS A 286 -11.11 -11.55 -6.40
C LYS A 286 -10.06 -12.43 -7.09
N GLY A 287 -10.30 -12.80 -8.33
CA GLY A 287 -9.27 -13.35 -9.21
C GLY A 287 -9.82 -13.69 -10.57
N LEU A 288 -9.07 -14.49 -11.34
CA LEU A 288 -9.48 -14.94 -12.66
C LEU A 288 -9.58 -16.46 -12.69
N ASP A 289 -10.53 -16.97 -13.46
CA ASP A 289 -10.59 -18.38 -13.84
C ASP A 289 -9.71 -18.68 -15.08
N SER A 290 -9.67 -19.94 -15.52
CA SER A 290 -8.88 -20.37 -16.67
C SER A 290 -9.24 -19.69 -18.00
N THR A 291 -10.43 -19.07 -18.09
CA THR A 291 -10.93 -18.37 -19.28
C THR A 291 -10.69 -16.86 -19.23
N GLY A 292 -10.11 -16.35 -18.15
CA GLY A 292 -9.95 -14.91 -17.90
C GLY A 292 -11.24 -14.23 -17.42
N ALA A 293 -12.25 -14.98 -17.01
CA ALA A 293 -13.44 -14.42 -16.38
C ALA A 293 -13.13 -14.08 -14.92
N MET A 294 -13.71 -12.99 -14.43
CA MET A 294 -13.53 -12.59 -13.03
C MET A 294 -14.32 -13.51 -12.10
N LEU A 295 -13.64 -13.93 -11.05
CA LEU A 295 -14.20 -14.57 -9.86
C LEU A 295 -14.22 -13.55 -8.71
N LEU A 296 -15.28 -13.59 -7.89
CA LEU A 296 -15.48 -12.69 -6.76
C LEU A 296 -16.08 -13.44 -5.56
N TRP A 297 -15.32 -13.50 -4.47
CA TRP A 297 -15.80 -13.96 -3.18
C TRP A 297 -16.62 -12.88 -2.48
N VAL A 298 -17.86 -13.23 -2.13
CA VAL A 298 -18.77 -12.42 -1.32
C VAL A 298 -19.05 -13.17 -0.02
N ARG A 299 -18.74 -12.53 1.10
CA ARG A 299 -19.12 -12.99 2.43
C ARG A 299 -20.53 -12.51 2.75
N ARG A 300 -21.45 -13.44 2.95
CA ARG A 300 -22.87 -13.19 3.21
C ARG A 300 -23.23 -13.57 4.65
N ILE A 301 -23.57 -12.59 5.48
CA ILE A 301 -23.82 -12.77 6.92
C ILE A 301 -25.26 -12.39 7.26
N GLY A 302 -25.99 -13.32 7.86
CA GLY A 302 -27.35 -13.12 8.36
C GLY A 302 -27.65 -14.14 9.45
N LYS A 303 -28.72 -14.94 9.27
CA LYS A 303 -28.99 -16.10 10.16
C LYS A 303 -27.89 -17.16 10.09
N ASP A 304 -27.23 -17.25 8.94
CA ASP A 304 -26.11 -18.14 8.64
C ASP A 304 -24.93 -17.28 8.13
N TRP A 305 -23.72 -17.85 8.12
CA TRP A 305 -22.52 -17.21 7.58
C TRP A 305 -22.02 -18.02 6.38
N ASN A 306 -22.17 -17.47 5.18
CA ASN A 306 -21.78 -18.14 3.94
C ASN A 306 -20.70 -17.37 3.19
N HIS A 307 -20.00 -18.08 2.30
CA HIS A 307 -19.10 -17.49 1.31
C HIS A 307 -19.59 -17.91 -0.07
N ASP A 308 -20.01 -16.93 -0.85
CA ASP A 308 -20.56 -17.11 -2.18
C ASP A 308 -19.51 -16.69 -3.21
N LEU A 309 -19.26 -17.54 -4.20
CA LEU A 309 -18.38 -17.24 -5.33
C LEU A 309 -19.23 -16.82 -6.52
N TYR A 310 -19.05 -15.60 -6.99
CA TYR A 310 -19.65 -15.09 -8.21
C TYR A 310 -18.64 -15.10 -9.35
N ARG A 311 -19.15 -15.27 -10.58
CA ARG A 311 -18.38 -15.24 -11.81
C ARG A 311 -18.98 -14.25 -12.81
N THR A 312 -18.14 -13.49 -13.50
CA THR A 312 -18.56 -12.59 -14.59
C THR A 312 -17.54 -12.56 -15.73
N THR A 313 -18.02 -12.37 -16.96
CA THR A 313 -17.19 -12.19 -18.16
C THR A 313 -17.23 -10.76 -18.68
N ASP A 314 -18.09 -9.91 -18.12
CA ASP A 314 -18.35 -8.54 -18.62
C ASP A 314 -18.27 -7.48 -17.50
N GLY A 315 -18.20 -7.90 -16.23
CA GLY A 315 -18.22 -6.99 -15.08
C GLY A 315 -19.60 -6.40 -14.77
N VAL A 316 -20.65 -6.86 -15.46
CA VAL A 316 -22.03 -6.38 -15.33
C VAL A 316 -22.94 -7.51 -14.88
N THR A 317 -22.86 -8.67 -15.52
CA THR A 317 -23.67 -9.84 -15.19
C THR A 317 -22.86 -10.80 -14.31
N PHE A 318 -23.29 -10.98 -13.07
CA PHE A 318 -22.65 -11.88 -12.12
C PHE A 318 -23.51 -13.12 -11.90
N LYS A 319 -22.89 -14.30 -12.03
CA LYS A 319 -23.53 -15.59 -11.78
C LYS A 319 -22.92 -16.21 -10.52
N LEU A 320 -23.76 -16.59 -9.56
CA LEU A 320 -23.35 -17.44 -8.44
C LEU A 320 -22.90 -18.81 -8.98
N VAL A 321 -21.65 -19.19 -8.69
CA VAL A 321 -21.07 -20.47 -9.14
C VAL A 321 -20.86 -21.46 -8.00
N ALA A 322 -20.60 -21.00 -6.77
CA ALA A 322 -20.42 -21.88 -5.63
C ALA A 322 -20.81 -21.20 -4.30
N THR A 323 -21.32 -22.02 -3.38
CA THR A 323 -21.46 -21.70 -1.95
C THR A 323 -20.94 -22.92 -1.18
N PRO A 324 -19.60 -23.08 -1.05
CA PRO A 324 -19.04 -24.29 -0.48
C PRO A 324 -19.40 -24.45 1.00
N GLU A 325 -19.68 -25.69 1.41
CA GLU A 325 -19.71 -26.07 2.82
C GLU A 325 -18.28 -26.25 3.31
N LEU A 326 -17.88 -25.48 4.32
CA LEU A 326 -16.51 -25.43 4.81
C LEU A 326 -16.41 -26.00 6.22
N ALA A 327 -15.41 -26.86 6.45
CA ALA A 327 -15.20 -27.50 7.75
C ALA A 327 -14.79 -26.48 8.83
N VAL A 328 -14.00 -25.48 8.44
CA VAL A 328 -13.67 -24.32 9.26
C VAL A 328 -14.34 -23.11 8.64
N GLN A 329 -15.26 -22.46 9.36
CA GLN A 329 -15.92 -21.24 8.91
C GLN A 329 -14.89 -20.09 8.80
N PRO A 330 -14.54 -19.61 7.59
CA PRO A 330 -13.62 -18.50 7.47
C PRO A 330 -14.27 -17.20 7.95
N MET A 331 -13.45 -16.28 8.43
CA MET A 331 -13.86 -14.88 8.54
C MET A 331 -13.85 -14.22 7.15
N GLN A 332 -12.89 -14.59 6.31
CA GLN A 332 -12.85 -14.26 4.88
C GLN A 332 -12.06 -15.34 4.12
N ILE A 333 -12.37 -15.44 2.82
CA ILE A 333 -11.57 -16.10 1.79
C ILE A 333 -11.04 -14.97 0.89
N THR A 334 -9.75 -14.95 0.62
CA THR A 334 -9.08 -13.83 -0.07
C THR A 334 -8.91 -14.10 -1.57
N ASP A 335 -8.08 -13.28 -2.22
CA ASP A 335 -7.88 -13.32 -3.67
C ASP A 335 -7.50 -14.72 -4.20
N VAL A 336 -8.03 -15.02 -5.38
CA VAL A 336 -7.79 -16.26 -6.13
C VAL A 336 -6.60 -16.05 -7.06
N PHE A 337 -5.63 -16.96 -7.01
CA PHE A 337 -4.47 -16.99 -7.90
C PHE A 337 -4.28 -18.41 -8.45
N THR A 338 -3.58 -18.54 -9.58
CA THR A 338 -3.34 -19.84 -10.21
C THR A 338 -2.00 -20.41 -9.76
N VAL A 339 -1.99 -21.69 -9.40
CA VAL A 339 -0.78 -22.49 -9.16
C VAL A 339 -0.76 -23.63 -10.17
N PRO A 340 0.26 -23.70 -11.07
CA PRO A 340 0.40 -24.78 -12.03
C PRO A 340 0.30 -26.16 -11.35
N ASP A 341 -0.35 -27.11 -12.03
CA ASP A 341 -0.62 -28.49 -11.59
C ASP A 341 -1.52 -28.65 -10.35
N VAL A 342 -1.86 -27.56 -9.66
CA VAL A 342 -2.81 -27.54 -8.52
C VAL A 342 -4.16 -26.95 -8.93
N GLY A 343 -4.16 -25.90 -9.77
CA GLY A 343 -5.37 -25.18 -10.19
C GLY A 343 -5.49 -23.81 -9.54
N LEU A 344 -6.74 -23.37 -9.31
CA LEU A 344 -7.02 -22.14 -8.59
C LEU A 344 -6.74 -22.34 -7.09
N MET A 345 -6.14 -21.35 -6.46
CA MET A 345 -5.88 -21.30 -5.03
C MET A 345 -6.37 -19.99 -4.44
N ALA A 346 -6.93 -20.04 -3.24
CA ALA A 346 -7.22 -18.87 -2.42
C ALA A 346 -6.72 -19.13 -0.99
N LEU A 347 -6.36 -18.08 -0.26
CA LEU A 347 -6.06 -18.20 1.16
C LEU A 347 -7.28 -17.83 2.00
N TRP A 348 -7.34 -18.32 3.24
CA TRP A 348 -8.42 -18.00 4.16
C TRP A 348 -7.91 -17.88 5.59
N PHE A 349 -8.66 -17.16 6.42
CA PHE A 349 -8.39 -17.05 7.84
C PHE A 349 -9.69 -17.10 8.64
N ALA A 350 -9.65 -17.68 9.83
CA ALA A 350 -10.79 -17.89 10.72
C ALA A 350 -10.40 -17.56 12.16
N GLY A 351 -11.33 -17.04 12.95
CA GLY A 351 -11.05 -16.66 14.34
C GLY A 351 -12.01 -15.62 14.88
N LYS A 352 -11.62 -15.00 15.99
CA LYS A 352 -12.37 -13.95 16.69
C LYS A 352 -11.43 -12.80 17.02
N TYR A 353 -11.93 -11.56 17.10
CA TYR A 353 -11.10 -10.42 17.50
C TYR A 353 -10.83 -10.37 19.02
N ASN A 354 -10.56 -11.51 19.65
CA ASN A 354 -10.21 -11.68 21.06
C ASN A 354 -8.84 -12.38 21.20
N ASP A 355 -8.33 -12.47 22.43
CA ASP A 355 -6.99 -13.03 22.70
C ASP A 355 -7.00 -14.56 22.89
N GLU A 356 -8.15 -15.23 22.67
CA GLU A 356 -8.22 -16.68 22.77
C GLU A 356 -7.39 -17.33 21.64
N PRO A 357 -6.69 -18.44 21.91
CA PRO A 357 -5.92 -19.17 20.90
C PRO A 357 -6.84 -20.04 20.03
N VAL A 358 -7.75 -19.40 19.30
CA VAL A 358 -8.80 -20.05 18.49
C VAL A 358 -8.68 -19.70 17.01
N HIS A 359 -7.62 -18.98 16.63
CA HIS A 359 -7.47 -18.47 15.28
C HIS A 359 -6.72 -19.46 14.40
N ALA A 360 -7.06 -19.43 13.11
CA ALA A 360 -6.52 -20.33 12.11
C ALA A 360 -6.38 -19.62 10.77
N TRP A 361 -5.56 -20.20 9.91
CA TRP A 361 -5.49 -19.83 8.50
C TRP A 361 -5.15 -21.05 7.65
N GLY A 362 -5.41 -20.95 6.36
CA GLY A 362 -5.04 -21.99 5.43
C GLY A 362 -5.32 -21.61 3.98
N MET A 363 -5.49 -22.64 3.15
CA MET A 363 -5.75 -22.49 1.73
C MET A 363 -7.02 -23.22 1.29
N MET A 364 -7.57 -22.80 0.17
CA MET A 364 -8.54 -23.55 -0.61
C MET A 364 -8.01 -23.76 -2.02
N THR A 365 -8.31 -24.91 -2.62
CA THR A 365 -7.93 -25.23 -4.00
C THR A 365 -9.12 -25.68 -4.84
N SER A 366 -9.10 -25.40 -6.14
CA SER A 366 -10.11 -25.79 -7.11
C SER A 366 -9.46 -26.15 -8.45
N THR A 367 -9.91 -27.27 -9.04
CA THR A 367 -9.45 -27.75 -10.36
C THR A 367 -10.51 -27.60 -11.45
N ASP A 368 -11.64 -26.96 -11.15
CA ASP A 368 -12.84 -26.88 -11.99
C ASP A 368 -13.38 -25.44 -12.08
N ASP A 369 -12.47 -24.48 -12.18
CA ASP A 369 -12.76 -23.04 -12.30
C ASP A 369 -13.69 -22.51 -11.19
N GLY A 370 -13.47 -22.99 -9.97
CA GLY A 370 -14.14 -22.51 -8.77
C GLY A 370 -15.51 -23.13 -8.51
N ALA A 371 -15.94 -24.13 -9.28
CA ALA A 371 -17.21 -24.81 -9.04
C ALA A 371 -17.18 -25.64 -7.74
N THR A 372 -16.06 -26.29 -7.44
CA THR A 372 -15.82 -27.00 -6.18
C THR A 372 -14.50 -26.57 -5.55
N TRP A 373 -14.44 -26.62 -4.21
CA TRP A 373 -13.28 -26.18 -3.44
C TRP A 373 -12.92 -27.18 -2.34
N THR A 374 -11.62 -27.45 -2.19
CA THR A 374 -11.07 -28.25 -1.10
C THR A 374 -10.38 -27.34 -0.09
N GLN A 375 -10.86 -27.33 1.17
CA GLN A 375 -10.27 -26.54 2.26
C GLN A 375 -9.16 -27.32 2.98
N THR A 376 -8.00 -26.68 3.17
CA THR A 376 -6.89 -27.21 3.97
C THR A 376 -6.46 -26.17 5.01
N THR A 377 -6.46 -26.57 6.28
CA THR A 377 -5.93 -25.76 7.39
C THR A 377 -4.41 -25.91 7.46
N ILE A 378 -3.69 -24.80 7.52
CA ILE A 378 -2.22 -24.78 7.62
C ILE A 378 -1.78 -24.61 9.08
N GLU A 379 -2.31 -23.60 9.77
CA GLU A 379 -2.11 -23.44 11.22
C GLU A 379 -3.45 -23.22 11.92
N SER A 380 -3.56 -23.65 13.18
CA SER A 380 -4.69 -23.40 14.06
C SER A 380 -4.23 -23.24 15.51
N GLY A 381 -5.11 -22.76 16.38
CA GLY A 381 -4.76 -22.50 17.78
C GLY A 381 -3.90 -21.25 17.98
N LEU A 382 -3.91 -20.33 17.01
CA LEU A 382 -3.10 -19.11 17.04
C LEU A 382 -3.71 -18.07 17.98
N THR A 383 -2.85 -17.31 18.67
CA THR A 383 -3.25 -16.10 19.39
C THR A 383 -3.50 -14.96 18.40
N LYS A 384 -4.16 -13.88 18.84
CA LYS A 384 -4.44 -12.72 17.99
C LYS A 384 -3.17 -12.06 17.44
N THR A 385 -2.09 -12.04 18.22
CA THR A 385 -0.80 -11.46 17.81
C THR A 385 -0.12 -12.30 16.74
N ASP A 386 -0.39 -13.61 16.71
CA ASP A 386 0.20 -14.56 15.76
C ASP A 386 -0.71 -14.85 14.56
N TRP A 387 -1.87 -14.22 14.47
CA TRP A 387 -2.89 -14.52 13.46
C TRP A 387 -2.65 -13.75 12.16
N PRO A 388 -2.25 -14.40 11.06
CA PRO A 388 -2.19 -13.76 9.75
C PRO A 388 -3.61 -13.59 9.19
N THR A 389 -4.06 -12.34 9.09
CA THR A 389 -5.38 -12.02 8.55
C THR A 389 -5.25 -11.47 7.12
N GLU A 390 -6.34 -11.55 6.36
CA GLU A 390 -6.48 -10.98 5.01
C GLU A 390 -5.25 -11.17 4.10
N PRO A 391 -4.72 -12.40 3.94
CA PRO A 391 -3.50 -12.63 3.18
C PRO A 391 -3.67 -12.44 1.66
N ALA A 392 -2.63 -11.92 1.01
CA ALA A 392 -2.50 -11.84 -0.45
C ALA A 392 -1.29 -12.66 -0.90
N ALA A 393 -1.41 -13.35 -2.04
CA ALA A 393 -0.40 -14.29 -2.52
C ALA A 393 -0.15 -14.20 -4.03
N VAL A 394 1.05 -14.59 -4.44
CA VAL A 394 1.47 -14.75 -5.84
C VAL A 394 2.26 -16.04 -6.01
N TYR A 395 2.17 -16.64 -7.20
CA TYR A 395 3.01 -17.78 -7.59
C TYR A 395 4.30 -17.26 -8.24
N LEU A 396 5.46 -17.66 -7.71
CA LEU A 396 6.77 -17.20 -8.18
C LEU A 396 7.45 -18.17 -9.17
N GLY A 397 6.79 -19.26 -9.54
CA GLY A 397 7.41 -20.33 -10.34
C GLY A 397 8.07 -21.42 -9.49
N ASP A 398 8.30 -22.58 -10.12
CA ASP A 398 9.01 -23.72 -9.52
C ASP A 398 8.46 -24.19 -8.15
N GLY A 399 7.13 -24.23 -8.03
CA GLY A 399 6.46 -24.62 -6.78
C GLY A 399 6.50 -23.56 -5.69
N ARG A 400 7.11 -22.39 -5.93
CA ARG A 400 7.21 -21.32 -4.93
C ARG A 400 5.97 -20.45 -4.91
N ILE A 401 5.39 -20.28 -3.73
CA ILE A 401 4.29 -19.34 -3.47
C ILE A 401 4.76 -18.35 -2.41
N PHE A 402 4.52 -17.07 -2.66
CA PHE A 402 4.86 -15.99 -1.75
C PHE A 402 3.61 -15.24 -1.34
N ALA A 403 3.44 -15.02 -0.04
CA ALA A 403 2.29 -14.32 0.50
C ALA A 403 2.65 -13.35 1.61
N VAL A 404 1.88 -12.27 1.71
CA VAL A 404 1.94 -11.29 2.80
C VAL A 404 0.58 -11.25 3.48
N ALA A 405 0.55 -11.17 4.80
CA ALA A 405 -0.68 -11.08 5.57
C ALA A 405 -0.69 -9.91 6.53
N ARG A 406 -1.89 -9.38 6.77
CA ARG A 406 -2.17 -8.35 7.78
C ARG A 406 -1.86 -8.88 9.19
N THR A 407 -1.56 -7.93 10.07
CA THR A 407 -1.42 -8.14 11.52
C THR A 407 -2.55 -7.46 12.29
N GLU A 408 -3.07 -8.12 13.32
CA GLU A 408 -4.11 -7.58 14.23
C GLU A 408 -3.55 -6.97 15.53
N GLY A 409 -2.29 -7.25 15.84
CA GLY A 409 -1.68 -6.83 17.12
C GLY A 409 -0.16 -6.99 17.17
N GLY A 410 0.43 -7.73 16.24
CA GLY A 410 1.88 -7.82 16.05
C GLY A 410 2.49 -6.57 15.41
N PRO A 411 3.82 -6.41 15.49
CA PRO A 411 4.52 -5.18 15.13
C PRO A 411 4.62 -4.92 13.62
N ALA A 412 4.41 -5.94 12.78
CA ALA A 412 4.57 -5.87 11.33
C ALA A 412 3.66 -6.89 10.63
N GLN A 413 3.55 -6.79 9.30
CA GLN A 413 2.90 -7.82 8.48
C GLN A 413 3.66 -9.16 8.53
N PHE A 414 2.94 -10.25 8.28
CA PHE A 414 3.54 -11.57 8.13
C PHE A 414 3.96 -11.81 6.68
N GLN A 415 5.04 -12.54 6.49
CA GLN A 415 5.41 -13.20 5.26
C GLN A 415 5.19 -14.70 5.41
N MET A 416 4.52 -15.32 4.44
CA MET A 416 4.28 -16.75 4.40
C MET A 416 4.77 -17.27 3.05
N VAL A 417 5.51 -18.38 3.06
CA VAL A 417 6.10 -18.94 1.84
C VAL A 417 5.91 -20.45 1.79
N SER A 418 5.72 -20.96 0.57
CA SER A 418 5.75 -22.38 0.23
C SER A 418 6.77 -22.60 -0.89
N THR A 419 7.37 -23.79 -0.94
CA THR A 419 8.33 -24.22 -1.98
C THR A 419 7.90 -25.51 -2.69
N ASP A 420 6.68 -25.98 -2.38
CA ASP A 420 6.15 -27.28 -2.77
C ASP A 420 4.68 -27.17 -3.19
N TYR A 421 4.36 -26.15 -3.98
CA TYR A 421 3.03 -25.91 -4.55
C TYR A 421 1.93 -25.73 -3.49
N GLY A 422 2.29 -25.24 -2.31
CA GLY A 422 1.38 -24.99 -1.20
C GLY A 422 1.17 -26.20 -0.28
N ALA A 423 1.90 -27.30 -0.46
CA ALA A 423 1.77 -28.47 0.41
C ALA A 423 2.28 -28.21 1.83
N THR A 424 3.39 -27.46 1.97
CA THR A 424 3.92 -26.98 3.25
C THR A 424 4.20 -25.49 3.21
N TRP A 425 4.15 -24.86 4.39
CA TRP A 425 4.30 -23.42 4.54
C TRP A 425 5.17 -23.07 5.73
N THR A 426 5.86 -21.95 5.63
CA THR A 426 6.51 -21.28 6.77
C THR A 426 5.98 -19.86 6.88
N ARG A 427 5.94 -19.32 8.11
CA ARG A 427 5.48 -17.96 8.39
C ARG A 427 6.49 -17.23 9.28
N LYS A 428 6.82 -15.98 8.92
CA LYS A 428 7.72 -15.11 9.67
C LYS A 428 7.19 -13.67 9.70
N GLN A 429 7.65 -12.88 10.66
CA GLN A 429 7.38 -11.44 10.73
C GLN A 429 8.28 -10.67 9.75
N THR A 430 7.73 -9.65 9.11
CA THR A 430 8.48 -8.76 8.21
C THR A 430 9.02 -7.52 8.95
N ASN A 431 9.72 -6.65 8.23
CA ASN A 431 10.01 -5.27 8.64
C ASN A 431 8.95 -4.25 8.18
N ILE A 432 7.80 -4.69 7.64
CA ILE A 432 6.69 -3.81 7.22
C ILE A 432 5.83 -3.44 8.44
N GLY A 433 6.31 -2.47 9.22
CA GLY A 433 5.67 -1.97 10.45
C GLY A 433 4.89 -0.67 10.29
N ASP A 434 4.95 -0.03 9.12
CA ASP A 434 4.20 1.17 8.73
C ASP A 434 2.77 0.85 8.29
N VAL A 435 2.12 -0.02 9.06
CA VAL A 435 0.80 -0.56 8.80
C VAL A 435 -0.05 -0.50 10.06
N LEU A 436 -1.36 -0.44 9.90
CA LEU A 436 -2.33 -0.63 10.98
C LEU A 436 -3.57 -1.29 10.39
N ALA A 437 -3.87 -2.54 10.80
CA ALA A 437 -5.07 -3.27 10.40
C ALA A 437 -5.38 -3.18 8.88
N SER A 438 -4.35 -3.32 8.04
CA SER A 438 -4.45 -3.07 6.61
C SER A 438 -4.16 -4.32 5.79
N THR A 439 -5.04 -4.59 4.83
CA THR A 439 -4.94 -5.66 3.86
C THR A 439 -3.81 -5.37 2.87
N PRO A 440 -2.84 -6.29 2.68
CA PRO A 440 -1.90 -6.22 1.57
C PRO A 440 -2.58 -6.62 0.25
N SER A 441 -2.02 -6.16 -0.87
CA SER A 441 -2.35 -6.65 -2.21
C SER A 441 -1.06 -6.74 -3.03
N LEU A 442 -0.87 -7.87 -3.70
CA LEU A 442 0.38 -8.19 -4.39
C LEU A 442 0.17 -8.22 -5.91
N ILE A 443 1.15 -7.70 -6.65
CA ILE A 443 1.27 -7.87 -8.10
C ILE A 443 2.68 -8.34 -8.39
N LEU A 444 2.81 -9.54 -8.98
CA LEU A 444 4.06 -9.98 -9.59
C LEU A 444 4.05 -9.53 -11.05
N ASP A 445 4.97 -8.64 -11.39
CA ASP A 445 5.14 -8.15 -12.75
C ASP A 445 5.86 -9.21 -13.60
N PRO A 446 5.23 -9.77 -14.66
CA PRO A 446 5.82 -10.85 -15.43
C PRO A 446 6.96 -10.41 -16.36
N GLU A 447 7.07 -9.11 -16.67
CA GLU A 447 8.09 -8.58 -17.57
C GLU A 447 9.42 -8.35 -16.83
N THR A 448 9.35 -7.75 -15.65
CA THR A 448 10.51 -7.39 -14.83
C THR A 448 10.83 -8.42 -13.75
N GLY A 449 9.87 -9.26 -13.38
CA GLY A 449 9.96 -10.18 -12.23
C GLY A 449 9.84 -9.47 -10.88
N LEU A 450 9.56 -8.16 -10.85
CA LEU A 450 9.43 -7.39 -9.61
C LEU A 450 8.07 -7.61 -8.95
N LEU A 451 8.07 -7.65 -7.62
CA LEU A 451 6.88 -7.75 -6.79
C LEU A 451 6.50 -6.39 -6.22
N SER A 452 5.27 -5.96 -6.49
CA SER A 452 4.66 -4.80 -5.84
C SER A 452 3.76 -5.25 -4.68
N ASN A 453 3.93 -4.64 -3.50
CA ASN A 453 3.03 -4.77 -2.36
C ASN A 453 2.34 -3.43 -2.07
N TYR A 454 1.00 -3.43 -2.16
CA TYR A 454 0.14 -2.29 -1.87
C TYR A 454 -0.61 -2.46 -0.55
N TYR A 455 -0.66 -1.40 0.25
CA TYR A 455 -1.42 -1.39 1.50
C TYR A 455 -1.74 0.05 1.91
N TYR A 456 -2.76 0.22 2.75
CA TYR A 456 -3.14 1.54 3.26
C TYR A 456 -2.66 1.76 4.70
N GLU A 457 -1.96 2.86 4.97
CA GLU A 457 -1.61 3.24 6.32
C GLU A 457 -2.79 3.96 7.00
N ARG A 458 -3.65 3.17 7.65
CA ARG A 458 -4.79 3.68 8.41
C ARG A 458 -4.35 4.67 9.50
N GLY A 459 -5.13 5.75 9.66
CA GLY A 459 -4.82 6.85 10.60
C GLY A 459 -3.90 7.92 10.02
N ARG A 460 -3.11 7.57 9.00
CA ARG A 460 -2.23 8.50 8.27
C ARG A 460 -2.79 8.91 6.92
N GLY A 461 -3.66 8.09 6.35
CA GLY A 461 -4.35 8.39 5.10
C GLY A 461 -3.45 8.26 3.89
N ILE A 462 -2.56 7.27 3.87
CA ILE A 462 -1.56 7.09 2.81
C ILE A 462 -1.75 5.71 2.20
N LEU A 463 -1.98 5.64 0.89
CA LEU A 463 -1.80 4.42 0.13
C LEU A 463 -0.32 4.26 -0.17
N ARG A 464 0.25 3.11 0.21
CA ARG A 464 1.68 2.81 0.12
C ARG A 464 1.94 1.73 -0.92
N ARG A 465 3.11 1.81 -1.56
CA ARG A 465 3.67 0.76 -2.42
C ARG A 465 5.09 0.41 -1.98
N ARG A 466 5.43 -0.87 -1.95
CA ARG A 466 6.82 -1.37 -1.94
C ARG A 466 7.05 -2.15 -3.22
N VAL A 467 8.22 -2.01 -3.83
CA VAL A 467 8.64 -2.75 -5.03
C VAL A 467 9.96 -3.44 -4.73
N VAL A 468 10.06 -4.74 -5.01
CA VAL A 468 11.24 -5.54 -4.66
C VAL A 468 11.40 -6.73 -5.61
N ASP A 469 12.63 -7.20 -5.80
CA ASP A 469 12.86 -8.51 -6.41
C ASP A 469 12.51 -9.60 -5.37
N PRO A 470 11.58 -10.53 -5.64
CA PRO A 470 11.20 -11.58 -4.70
C PRO A 470 12.38 -12.35 -4.11
N LYS A 471 13.49 -12.51 -4.86
CA LYS A 471 14.67 -13.26 -4.38
C LYS A 471 15.31 -12.60 -3.15
N ASP A 472 15.21 -11.28 -3.02
CA ASP A 472 15.88 -10.51 -1.97
C ASP A 472 15.14 -10.64 -0.62
N ILE A 473 13.87 -11.07 -0.66
CA ILE A 473 12.99 -11.17 0.51
C ILE A 473 12.49 -12.58 0.80
N PHE A 474 12.52 -13.51 -0.16
CA PHE A 474 11.89 -14.84 -0.02
C PHE A 474 12.35 -15.57 1.25
N ASP A 475 13.67 -15.63 1.47
CA ASP A 475 14.28 -16.20 2.68
C ASP A 475 14.69 -15.13 3.72
N HIS A 476 14.47 -13.85 3.41
CA HIS A 476 14.91 -12.70 4.19
C HIS A 476 13.74 -11.73 4.45
N PRO A 477 12.78 -12.09 5.32
CA PRO A 477 11.55 -11.30 5.54
C PRO A 477 11.79 -9.90 6.12
N LEU A 478 13.00 -9.58 6.57
CA LEU A 478 13.39 -8.25 7.06
C LEU A 478 14.00 -7.36 5.98
N ASN A 479 14.16 -7.85 4.75
CA ASN A 479 14.78 -7.12 3.65
C ASN A 479 13.79 -6.35 2.78
N TRP A 480 12.53 -6.13 3.22
CA TRP A 480 11.62 -5.31 2.41
C TRP A 480 12.14 -3.88 2.31
N PRO A 481 12.20 -3.30 1.10
CA PRO A 481 12.66 -1.94 0.88
C PRO A 481 11.62 -0.95 1.37
N ALA A 482 12.03 0.28 1.67
CA ALA A 482 11.13 1.34 2.10
C ALA A 482 9.95 1.53 1.13
N SER A 483 8.78 1.88 1.67
CA SER A 483 7.61 2.16 0.85
C SER A 483 7.68 3.56 0.23
N GLU A 484 6.92 3.78 -0.83
CA GLU A 484 6.56 5.10 -1.30
C GLU A 484 5.07 5.40 -1.06
N ALA A 485 4.73 6.68 -0.90
CA ALA A 485 3.36 7.14 -0.91
C ALA A 485 2.88 7.29 -2.36
N VAL A 486 1.80 6.59 -2.73
CA VAL A 486 1.26 6.55 -4.10
C VAL A 486 -0.13 7.17 -4.23
N ALA A 487 -0.85 7.35 -3.11
CA ALA A 487 -2.06 8.16 -3.04
C ALA A 487 -2.29 8.66 -1.61
N ILE A 488 -3.08 9.72 -1.45
CA ILE A 488 -3.53 10.23 -0.16
C ILE A 488 -5.06 10.07 -0.05
N GLY A 489 -5.53 9.75 1.15
CA GLY A 489 -6.94 9.61 1.49
C GLY A 489 -7.23 10.09 2.91
N SER A 490 -8.35 9.66 3.46
CA SER A 490 -8.81 10.05 4.79
C SER A 490 -7.89 9.49 5.88
N LYS A 491 -7.65 10.35 6.89
CA LYS A 491 -6.89 10.03 8.10
C LYS A 491 -7.76 9.32 9.16
N VAL A 492 -9.04 9.05 8.90
CA VAL A 492 -9.91 8.30 9.82
C VAL A 492 -9.52 6.82 9.80
N THR A 493 -9.09 6.30 10.95
CA THR A 493 -8.47 4.98 11.07
C THR A 493 -9.28 3.85 10.43
N PHE A 494 -10.53 3.62 10.88
CA PHE A 494 -11.30 2.46 10.42
C PHE A 494 -12.20 2.74 9.21
N ASP A 495 -12.39 4.01 8.83
CA ASP A 495 -13.24 4.40 7.69
C ASP A 495 -12.46 4.62 6.39
N SER A 496 -11.27 4.02 6.31
CA SER A 496 -10.42 4.01 5.12
C SER A 496 -9.54 2.76 5.07
N GLY A 497 -9.18 2.28 3.89
CA GLY A 497 -8.23 1.17 3.72
C GLY A 497 -8.65 0.16 2.66
N ASN A 498 -8.39 -1.12 2.95
CA ASN A 498 -8.67 -2.28 2.06
C ASN A 498 -8.19 -2.02 0.63
N ALA A 499 -6.88 -1.81 0.48
CA ALA A 499 -6.26 -1.68 -0.83
C ALA A 499 -6.33 -3.03 -1.57
N ASN A 500 -6.70 -2.99 -2.85
CA ASN A 500 -6.74 -4.15 -3.72
C ASN A 500 -6.32 -3.74 -5.13
N ALA A 501 -5.54 -4.57 -5.82
CA ALA A 501 -4.86 -4.17 -7.06
C ALA A 501 -5.05 -5.16 -8.22
N THR A 502 -4.99 -4.61 -9.45
CA THR A 502 -4.96 -5.36 -10.72
C THR A 502 -4.06 -4.65 -11.73
N VAL A 503 -3.81 -5.30 -12.87
CA VAL A 503 -2.93 -4.81 -13.95
C VAL A 503 -3.72 -4.70 -15.26
N ILE A 504 -3.45 -3.67 -16.06
CA ILE A 504 -3.72 -3.62 -17.50
C ILE A 504 -2.49 -3.03 -18.18
N GLY A 505 -1.87 -3.77 -19.09
CA GLY A 505 -0.64 -3.34 -19.76
C GLY A 505 0.47 -2.99 -18.78
N ASP A 506 1.08 -1.80 -18.93
CA ASP A 506 2.15 -1.26 -18.09
C ASP A 506 1.63 -0.48 -16.87
N ARG A 507 0.35 -0.66 -16.50
CA ARG A 507 -0.31 0.08 -15.42
C ARG A 507 -0.87 -0.83 -14.34
N HIS A 508 -0.63 -0.43 -13.10
CA HIS A 508 -1.30 -0.98 -11.93
C HIS A 508 -2.48 -0.09 -11.56
N TYR A 509 -3.62 -0.70 -11.25
CA TYR A 509 -4.82 -0.03 -10.75
C TYR A 509 -5.10 -0.51 -9.34
N VAL A 510 -5.13 0.41 -8.39
CA VAL A 510 -5.25 0.10 -6.96
C VAL A 510 -6.49 0.76 -6.40
N SER A 511 -7.51 -0.05 -6.09
CA SER A 511 -8.72 0.43 -5.43
C SER A 511 -8.55 0.47 -3.91
N PHE A 512 -9.17 1.45 -3.25
CA PHE A 512 -9.25 1.56 -1.80
C PHE A 512 -10.48 2.39 -1.41
N TYR A 513 -10.93 2.28 -0.16
CA TYR A 513 -11.99 3.15 0.35
C TYR A 513 -11.42 4.20 1.31
N SER A 514 -12.10 5.35 1.39
CA SER A 514 -11.63 6.50 2.15
C SER A 514 -12.79 7.42 2.51
N GLY A 515 -12.89 7.82 3.78
CA GLY A 515 -13.88 8.82 4.22
C GLY A 515 -14.09 8.81 5.72
N LYS A 516 -15.34 9.03 6.14
CA LYS A 516 -15.76 9.00 7.54
C LYS A 516 -17.23 8.59 7.62
N ALA A 517 -17.55 7.62 8.46
CA ALA A 517 -18.95 7.21 8.67
C ALA A 517 -19.86 8.42 8.96
N PRO A 518 -21.07 8.47 8.36
CA PRO A 518 -21.70 7.41 7.57
C PRO A 518 -21.27 7.36 6.09
N ASP A 519 -20.53 8.35 5.58
CA ASP A 519 -20.24 8.51 4.15
C ASP A 519 -18.75 8.27 3.84
N THR A 520 -18.48 7.21 3.09
CA THR A 520 -17.12 6.89 2.59
C THR A 520 -17.14 6.79 1.07
N ALA A 521 -16.01 7.02 0.42
CA ALA A 521 -15.85 6.88 -1.02
C ALA A 521 -15.01 5.64 -1.37
N VAL A 522 -15.26 5.08 -2.56
CA VAL A 522 -14.40 4.10 -3.23
C VAL A 522 -13.64 4.81 -4.33
N LEU A 523 -12.32 4.63 -4.31
CA LEU A 523 -11.36 5.33 -5.14
C LEU A 523 -10.46 4.33 -5.88
N VAL A 524 -9.85 4.74 -6.99
CA VAL A 524 -8.82 3.99 -7.70
C VAL A 524 -7.61 4.87 -8.02
N SER A 525 -6.41 4.37 -7.77
CA SER A 525 -5.16 4.99 -8.23
C SER A 525 -4.62 4.24 -9.43
N GLU A 526 -4.28 4.96 -10.49
CA GLU A 526 -3.54 4.44 -11.64
C GLU A 526 -2.06 4.76 -11.47
N LEU A 527 -1.20 3.75 -11.56
CA LEU A 527 0.23 3.86 -11.33
C LEU A 527 0.99 3.16 -12.46
N PRO A 528 2.17 3.67 -12.87
CA PRO A 528 3.04 2.89 -13.74
C PRO A 528 3.48 1.60 -13.02
N ALA A 529 3.54 0.51 -13.77
CA ALA A 529 4.22 -0.70 -13.36
C ALA A 529 5.70 -0.39 -13.03
N PRO A 530 6.32 -1.15 -12.11
CA PRO A 530 7.73 -0.95 -11.81
C PRO A 530 8.60 -1.28 -13.03
N SER A 531 9.60 -0.43 -13.32
CA SER A 531 10.60 -0.68 -14.36
C SER A 531 11.89 -1.25 -13.77
N GLU A 532 12.78 -1.84 -14.57
CA GLU A 532 14.09 -2.31 -14.07
C GLU A 532 14.96 -1.20 -13.44
N SER A 533 14.67 0.06 -13.79
CA SER A 533 15.30 1.27 -13.25
C SER A 533 14.70 1.75 -11.93
N PHE A 534 13.66 1.09 -11.40
CA PHE A 534 13.21 1.35 -10.02
C PHE A 534 14.42 1.11 -9.12
N GLU A 535 14.83 2.14 -8.37
CA GLU A 535 16.07 2.17 -7.59
C GLU A 535 16.31 0.84 -6.88
N ARG A 536 17.12 -0.04 -7.49
CA ARG A 536 17.67 -1.18 -6.79
C ARG A 536 18.55 -0.58 -5.72
N PRO A 537 18.36 -0.89 -4.43
CA PRO A 537 19.37 -0.58 -3.44
C PRO A 537 20.67 -1.16 -3.98
N HIS A 538 21.68 -0.31 -4.20
CA HIS A 538 22.98 -0.76 -4.65
C HIS A 538 23.56 -1.71 -3.61
N HIS A 539 23.27 -3.01 -3.73
CA HIS A 539 24.11 -4.05 -3.17
C HIS A 539 25.33 -4.11 -4.09
N GLU A 540 26.36 -3.33 -3.73
CA GLU A 540 27.70 -3.54 -4.26
C GLU A 540 28.11 -4.97 -3.93
N THR A 541 28.06 -5.84 -4.93
CA THR A 541 28.89 -7.04 -4.97
C THR A 541 30.34 -6.56 -5.00
N SER A 542 31.05 -6.64 -3.88
CA SER A 542 32.51 -6.52 -3.89
C SER A 542 33.13 -7.75 -4.58
N PRO A 543 34.26 -7.57 -5.30
CA PRO A 543 34.95 -8.63 -6.03
C PRO A 543 35.53 -9.73 -5.14
#